data_AF-Q1YPY8-F1
#
_entry.id   AF-Q1YPY8-F1
#
_cell.length_a   1.000
_cell.length_b   1.000
_cell.length_c   1.000
_cell.angle_alpha   90.00
_cell.angle_beta   90.00
_cell.angle_gamma   90.00
#
_symmetry.space_group_name_H-M   'P 1'
#
loop_
_entity.id
_entity.type
_entity.pdbx_description
1 polymer ?
#
loop_
_entity_poly.entity_id
_entity_poly.type
_entity_poly.pdbx_seq_one_letter_code
_entity_poly.pdbx_strand_id
1 'polypeptide(L)'
;MAEIKQLPSWDDKCSSRIIDILHASKSLRIPSENALRSSKPYAAIEFGYYASLSSAKDLPQFEKKIEQAIRDLGFSEFSYFRSDGGAADSERLVTVSSDLLTDYFAERLYEHDLILPYADSNTAPVYQSTLHDYAKNAPFDIDMTRMMKAICELNKSHGYHDFYNTLAKAKSGTGNVGYQNCLWSKVGSLLVA
;
A
#
# COMPACT_ATOMS: atom_id res chain seq x y z
N MET A 1 -8.41 -59.26 -29.91
CA MET A 1 -7.43 -58.15 -29.94
C MET A 1 -8.20 -56.85 -29.82
N ALA A 2 -8.00 -56.12 -28.73
CA ALA A 2 -8.52 -54.78 -28.50
C ALA A 2 -7.42 -54.02 -27.75
N GLU A 3 -6.78 -53.06 -28.42
CA GLU A 3 -5.69 -52.24 -27.89
C GLU A 3 -6.25 -51.12 -27.00
N ILE A 4 -5.72 -51.05 -25.78
CA ILE A 4 -5.94 -49.95 -24.84
C ILE A 4 -5.02 -48.80 -25.28
N LYS A 5 -5.60 -47.68 -25.72
CA LYS A 5 -4.86 -46.44 -25.97
C LYS A 5 -4.36 -45.88 -24.65
N GLN A 6 -3.05 -45.93 -24.42
CA GLN A 6 -2.39 -45.21 -23.34
C GLN A 6 -2.48 -43.70 -23.59
N LEU A 7 -2.86 -42.94 -22.56
CA LEU A 7 -2.82 -41.48 -22.54
C LEU A 7 -1.36 -41.00 -22.49
N PRO A 8 -1.04 -39.83 -23.08
CA PRO A 8 0.32 -39.30 -23.07
C PRO A 8 0.71 -38.91 -21.64
N SER A 9 1.85 -39.41 -21.16
CA SER A 9 2.48 -38.94 -19.92
C SER A 9 2.94 -37.50 -20.11
N TRP A 10 2.29 -36.57 -19.42
CA TRP A 10 2.79 -35.22 -19.29
C TRP A 10 3.93 -35.26 -18.28
N ASP A 11 5.16 -35.17 -18.78
CA ASP A 11 6.34 -34.90 -17.97
C ASP A 11 6.13 -33.58 -17.23
N ASP A 12 5.95 -33.69 -15.92
CA ASP A 12 5.68 -32.62 -14.98
C ASP A 12 6.96 -31.78 -14.75
N LYS A 13 7.32 -30.96 -15.74
CA LYS A 13 8.37 -29.92 -15.61
C LYS A 13 7.78 -28.61 -15.09
N CYS A 14 7.00 -28.68 -14.03
CA CYS A 14 6.73 -27.52 -13.18
C CYS A 14 7.91 -27.33 -12.22
N SER A 15 9.03 -26.81 -12.74
CA SER A 15 10.08 -26.24 -11.86
C SER A 15 9.46 -25.02 -11.18
N SER A 16 8.87 -25.28 -10.02
CA SER A 16 8.17 -24.29 -9.23
C SER A 16 9.16 -23.22 -8.80
N ARG A 17 9.04 -22.02 -9.39
CA ARG A 17 9.79 -20.81 -9.03
C ARG A 17 9.79 -20.52 -7.52
N ILE A 18 8.79 -21.05 -6.80
CA ILE A 18 8.68 -20.98 -5.35
C ILE A 18 9.73 -21.87 -4.66
N ILE A 19 9.99 -23.07 -5.18
CA ILE A 19 11.07 -23.96 -4.70
C ILE A 19 12.43 -23.31 -4.91
N ASP A 20 12.65 -22.64 -6.05
CA ASP A 20 13.90 -21.93 -6.33
C ASP A 20 14.11 -20.75 -5.37
N ILE A 21 13.05 -20.00 -5.05
CA ILE A 21 13.09 -18.92 -4.05
C ILE A 21 13.37 -19.48 -2.65
N LEU A 22 12.77 -20.62 -2.28
CA LEU A 22 13.02 -21.29 -1.00
C LEU A 22 14.44 -21.88 -0.92
N HIS A 23 15.02 -22.31 -2.04
CA HIS A 23 16.40 -22.79 -2.08
C HIS A 23 17.40 -21.64 -2.02
N ALA A 24 17.08 -20.51 -2.67
CA ALA A 24 17.85 -19.28 -2.59
C ALA A 24 17.81 -18.69 -1.17
N SER A 25 16.68 -18.74 -0.48
CA SER A 25 16.56 -18.24 0.91
C SER A 25 17.36 -19.07 1.91
N LYS A 26 17.44 -20.40 1.71
CA LYS A 26 18.32 -21.28 2.50
C LYS A 26 19.81 -21.07 2.23
N SER A 27 20.16 -20.48 1.08
CA SER A 27 21.53 -20.22 0.66
C SER A 27 22.04 -18.82 1.04
N LEU A 28 21.16 -17.95 1.57
CA LEU A 28 21.55 -16.66 2.13
C LEU A 28 22.33 -16.90 3.42
N ARG A 29 23.65 -16.78 3.33
CA ARG A 29 24.50 -16.67 4.52
C ARG A 29 24.04 -15.45 5.32
N ILE A 30 23.65 -15.68 6.57
CA ILE A 30 23.43 -14.61 7.55
C ILE A 30 24.69 -13.73 7.51
N PRO A 31 24.57 -12.43 7.19
CA PRO A 31 25.72 -11.55 7.21
C PRO A 31 26.34 -11.59 8.60
N SER A 32 27.66 -11.77 8.66
CA SER A 32 28.43 -11.63 9.90
C SER A 32 28.04 -10.32 10.60
N GLU A 33 27.96 -10.32 11.94
CA GLU A 33 27.66 -9.13 12.76
C GLU A 33 28.50 -7.90 12.37
N ASN A 34 29.70 -8.11 11.81
CA ASN A 34 30.58 -7.05 11.32
C ASN A 34 30.11 -6.38 10.03
N ALA A 35 29.38 -7.08 9.15
CA ALA A 35 28.78 -6.50 7.94
C ALA A 35 27.52 -5.66 8.26
N LEU A 36 26.80 -6.02 9.34
CA LEU A 36 25.66 -5.24 9.82
C LEU A 36 26.10 -3.89 10.40
N ARG A 37 27.27 -3.86 11.08
CA ARG A 37 27.87 -2.64 11.64
C ARG A 37 28.35 -1.64 10.59
N SER A 38 28.63 -2.06 9.36
CA SER A 38 28.99 -1.17 8.24
C SER A 38 27.81 -0.71 7.39
N SER A 39 26.60 -1.21 7.66
CA SER A 39 25.40 -0.80 6.94
C SER A 39 24.91 0.54 7.49
N LYS A 40 24.46 1.44 6.60
CA LYS A 40 23.79 2.68 7.02
C LYS A 40 22.68 2.30 8.00
N PRO A 41 22.47 3.03 9.12
CA PRO A 41 21.49 2.65 10.15
C PRO A 41 20.08 2.37 9.60
N TYR A 42 19.72 3.00 8.47
CA TYR A 42 18.49 2.73 7.72
C TYR A 42 18.36 1.31 7.15
N ALA A 43 19.44 0.68 6.70
CA ALA A 43 19.39 -0.63 6.05
C ALA A 43 19.08 -1.77 7.05
N ALA A 44 19.54 -1.66 8.29
CA ALA A 44 19.25 -2.65 9.33
C ALA A 44 17.77 -2.56 9.79
N ILE A 45 17.24 -1.34 9.88
CA ILE A 45 15.83 -1.08 10.22
C ILE A 45 14.93 -1.59 9.10
N GLU A 46 15.25 -1.27 7.84
CA GLU A 46 14.53 -1.73 6.66
C GLU A 46 14.52 -3.27 6.56
N PHE A 47 15.67 -3.92 6.77
CA PHE A 47 15.76 -5.37 6.78
C PHE A 47 14.93 -6.00 7.91
N GLY A 48 14.99 -5.42 9.12
CA GLY A 48 14.20 -5.86 10.27
C GLY A 48 12.69 -5.75 10.02
N TYR A 49 12.25 -4.67 9.36
CA TYR A 49 10.86 -4.49 8.96
C TYR A 49 10.40 -5.60 8.00
N TYR A 50 11.14 -5.84 6.91
CA TYR A 50 10.78 -6.89 5.95
C TYR A 50 10.83 -8.29 6.56
N ALA A 51 11.82 -8.58 7.42
CA ALA A 51 11.88 -9.84 8.15
C ALA A 51 10.66 -10.02 9.05
N SER A 52 10.24 -8.97 9.77
CA SER A 52 9.04 -9.01 10.60
C SER A 52 7.78 -9.29 9.79
N LEU A 53 7.58 -8.59 8.66
CA LEU A 53 6.43 -8.80 7.79
C LEU A 53 6.41 -10.23 7.21
N SER A 54 7.55 -10.71 6.71
CA SER A 54 7.68 -12.05 6.09
C SER A 54 7.39 -13.21 7.05
N SER A 55 7.45 -12.96 8.36
CA SER A 55 7.15 -13.97 9.39
C SER A 55 5.65 -14.16 9.66
N ALA A 56 4.77 -13.37 9.02
CA ALA A 56 3.33 -13.54 9.13
C ALA A 56 2.88 -14.89 8.56
N LYS A 57 2.00 -15.58 9.29
CA LYS A 57 1.46 -16.90 8.94
C LYS A 57 0.18 -16.82 8.10
N ASP A 58 -0.51 -15.69 8.20
CA ASP A 58 -1.77 -15.41 7.54
C ASP A 58 -1.92 -13.89 7.29
N LEU A 59 -2.95 -13.52 6.53
CA LEU A 59 -3.24 -12.13 6.18
C LEU A 59 -3.56 -11.25 7.40
N PRO A 60 -4.40 -11.67 8.38
CA PRO A 60 -4.65 -10.86 9.57
C PRO A 60 -3.39 -10.57 10.39
N GLN A 61 -2.47 -11.54 10.52
CA GLN A 61 -1.20 -11.32 11.19
C GLN A 61 -0.30 -10.35 10.41
N PHE A 62 -0.33 -10.42 9.09
CA PHE A 62 0.39 -9.50 8.21
C PHE A 62 -0.13 -8.06 8.36
N GLU A 63 -1.45 -7.88 8.34
CA GLU A 63 -2.12 -6.58 8.56
C GLU A 63 -1.75 -6.00 9.93
N LYS A 64 -1.85 -6.78 11.00
CA LYS A 64 -1.49 -6.33 12.35
C LYS A 64 -0.04 -5.88 12.47
N LYS A 65 0.88 -6.53 11.72
CA LYS A 65 2.30 -6.13 11.70
C LYS A 65 2.52 -4.83 10.94
N ILE A 66 1.79 -4.59 9.85
CA ILE A 66 1.80 -3.30 9.15
C ILE A 66 1.26 -2.21 10.08
N GLU A 67 0.11 -2.46 10.70
CA GLU A 67 -0.56 -1.54 11.63
C GLU A 67 0.38 -1.13 12.78
N GLN A 68 1.09 -2.09 13.38
CA GLN A 68 2.07 -1.78 14.42
C GLN A 68 3.19 -0.87 13.88
N ALA A 69 3.75 -1.19 12.71
CA ALA A 69 4.85 -0.42 12.14
C ALA A 69 4.44 1.02 11.79
N ILE A 70 3.23 1.25 11.26
CA ILE A 70 2.77 2.60 10.97
C ILE A 70 2.45 3.39 12.25
N ARG A 71 1.95 2.72 13.30
CA ARG A 71 1.73 3.33 14.62
C ARG A 71 3.05 3.77 15.25
N ASP A 72 4.10 2.97 15.12
CA ASP A 72 5.45 3.33 15.57
C ASP A 72 6.02 4.55 14.80
N LEU A 73 5.52 4.81 13.59
CA LEU A 73 5.84 6.00 12.78
C LEU A 73 4.91 7.19 13.02
N GLY A 74 3.91 7.06 13.92
CA GLY A 74 2.96 8.11 14.26
C GLY A 74 1.70 8.19 13.40
N PHE A 75 1.47 7.21 12.52
CA PHE A 75 0.24 7.09 11.74
C PHE A 75 -0.79 6.22 12.46
N SER A 76 -2.07 6.43 12.19
CA SER A 76 -3.15 5.71 12.87
C SER A 76 -3.61 4.48 12.12
N GLU A 77 -3.71 4.60 10.80
CA GLU A 77 -4.37 3.66 9.91
C GLU A 77 -3.68 3.69 8.53
N PHE A 78 -3.93 2.67 7.72
CA PHE A 78 -3.42 2.60 6.37
C PHE A 78 -4.48 2.11 5.39
N SER A 79 -4.26 2.44 4.13
CA SER A 79 -4.93 1.79 3.01
C SER A 79 -3.88 1.39 1.98
N TYR A 80 -4.18 0.32 1.26
CA TYR A 80 -3.43 -0.12 0.10
C TYR A 80 -4.30 0.08 -1.13
N PHE A 81 -3.71 0.57 -2.21
CA PHE A 81 -4.37 0.58 -3.50
C PHE A 81 -3.39 0.24 -4.61
N ARG A 82 -3.94 -0.20 -5.73
CA ARG A 82 -3.18 -0.44 -6.95
C ARG A 82 -3.75 0.43 -8.05
N SER A 83 -2.91 1.18 -8.75
CA SER A 83 -3.31 2.00 -9.89
C SER A 83 -3.21 1.18 -11.18
N ASP A 84 -4.03 0.14 -11.34
CA ASP A 84 -4.03 -0.70 -12.56
C ASP A 84 -5.04 -0.25 -13.62
N GLY A 85 -5.48 1.00 -13.57
CA GLY A 85 -6.43 1.58 -14.55
C GLY A 85 -7.84 0.96 -14.49
N GLY A 86 -8.11 0.12 -13.49
CA GLY A 86 -9.42 -0.44 -13.15
C GLY A 86 -9.87 0.01 -11.76
N ALA A 87 -11.10 -0.38 -11.38
CA ALA A 87 -11.63 -0.11 -10.04
C ALA A 87 -10.64 -0.64 -8.99
N ALA A 88 -10.11 0.27 -8.17
CA ALA A 88 -9.19 -0.08 -7.10
C ALA A 88 -9.75 -1.25 -6.29
N ASP A 89 -8.95 -2.30 -6.07
CA ASP A 89 -9.30 -3.46 -5.24
C ASP A 89 -9.33 -2.99 -3.77
N SER A 90 -10.38 -2.26 -3.41
CA SER A 90 -10.51 -1.42 -2.21
C SER A 90 -10.66 -2.19 -0.91
N GLU A 91 -10.74 -3.52 -0.99
CA GLU A 91 -11.09 -4.37 0.15
C GLU A 91 -9.89 -5.14 0.73
N ARG A 92 -8.68 -5.00 0.17
CA ARG A 92 -7.51 -5.76 0.63
C ARG A 92 -6.45 -4.83 1.23
N LEU A 93 -6.07 -5.11 2.48
CA LEU A 93 -5.07 -4.37 3.26
C LEU A 93 -5.49 -2.91 3.56
N VAL A 94 -6.64 -2.75 4.23
CA VAL A 94 -7.16 -1.45 4.64
C VAL A 94 -7.63 -1.47 6.08
N THR A 95 -7.28 -0.43 6.82
CA THR A 95 -7.78 -0.18 8.18
C THR A 95 -8.51 1.15 8.30
N VAL A 96 -8.68 1.89 7.20
CA VAL A 96 -9.49 3.12 7.22
C VAL A 96 -10.98 2.79 7.35
N SER A 97 -11.77 3.78 7.79
CA SER A 97 -13.20 3.69 8.00
C SER A 97 -13.93 3.09 6.78
N SER A 98 -14.69 2.02 7.01
CA SER A 98 -15.55 1.42 5.98
C SER A 98 -16.62 2.39 5.49
N ASP A 99 -17.11 3.26 6.37
CA ASP A 99 -18.12 4.26 6.03
C ASP A 99 -17.52 5.31 5.10
N LEU A 100 -16.29 5.75 5.36
CA LEU A 100 -15.56 6.65 4.45
C LEU A 100 -15.39 6.02 3.07
N LEU A 101 -14.98 4.75 3.00
CA LEU A 101 -14.82 4.06 1.71
C LEU A 101 -16.16 3.95 0.99
N THR A 102 -17.23 3.63 1.72
CA THR A 102 -18.59 3.52 1.16
C THR A 102 -19.01 4.84 0.52
N ASP A 103 -18.88 5.95 1.23
CA ASP A 103 -19.24 7.28 0.74
C ASP A 103 -18.34 7.70 -0.44
N TYR A 104 -17.04 7.42 -0.35
CA TYR A 104 -16.07 7.72 -1.41
C TYR A 104 -16.40 7.01 -2.73
N PHE A 105 -16.79 5.74 -2.68
CA PHE A 105 -17.18 4.97 -3.87
C PHE A 105 -18.60 5.31 -4.35
N ALA A 106 -19.55 5.54 -3.44
CA ALA A 106 -20.92 5.91 -3.78
C ALA A 106 -20.99 7.23 -4.56
N GLU A 107 -20.18 8.21 -4.16
CA GLU A 107 -20.06 9.52 -4.81
C GLU A 107 -19.08 9.51 -6.00
N ARG A 108 -18.52 8.35 -6.36
CA ARG A 108 -17.56 8.17 -7.47
C ARG A 108 -16.35 9.12 -7.41
N LEU A 109 -15.92 9.48 -6.20
CA LEU A 109 -14.85 10.47 -6.00
C LEU A 109 -13.51 10.01 -6.59
N TYR A 110 -13.29 8.69 -6.68
CA TYR A 110 -12.12 8.10 -7.32
C TYR A 110 -11.89 8.53 -8.77
N GLU A 111 -12.93 8.97 -9.50
CA GLU A 111 -12.79 9.43 -10.89
C GLU A 111 -12.03 10.75 -11.00
N HIS A 112 -11.93 11.48 -9.88
CA HIS A 112 -11.36 12.81 -9.81
C HIS A 112 -10.22 12.93 -8.79
N ASP A 113 -9.91 11.86 -8.04
CA ASP A 113 -8.82 11.88 -7.08
C ASP A 113 -7.47 11.97 -7.79
N LEU A 114 -6.79 13.10 -7.61
CA LEU A 114 -5.50 13.40 -8.20
C LEU A 114 -4.38 12.46 -7.74
N ILE A 115 -4.58 11.68 -6.67
CA ILE A 115 -3.59 10.67 -6.28
C ILE A 115 -3.42 9.58 -7.33
N LEU A 116 -4.47 9.23 -8.07
CA LEU A 116 -4.43 8.19 -9.10
C LEU A 116 -3.53 8.58 -10.29
N PRO A 117 -3.75 9.71 -10.99
CA PRO A 117 -2.86 10.12 -12.07
C PRO A 117 -1.44 10.47 -11.58
N TYR A 118 -1.30 10.96 -10.34
CA TYR A 118 0.03 11.15 -9.73
C TYR A 118 0.74 9.81 -9.54
N ALA A 119 0.05 8.80 -9.00
CA ALA A 119 0.58 7.47 -8.81
C ALA A 119 0.97 6.80 -10.13
N ASP A 120 0.21 6.99 -11.21
CA ASP A 120 0.53 6.38 -12.51
C ASP A 120 1.84 6.89 -13.12
N SER A 121 2.21 8.13 -12.81
CA SER A 121 3.34 8.82 -13.43
C SER A 121 4.53 9.06 -12.49
N ASN A 122 4.36 8.82 -11.19
CA ASN A 122 5.36 9.13 -10.18
C ASN A 122 5.45 8.04 -9.09
N THR A 123 6.64 7.92 -8.48
CA THR A 123 6.87 7.07 -7.29
C THR A 123 7.39 7.87 -6.09
N ALA A 124 7.56 9.19 -6.23
CA ALA A 124 7.95 10.06 -5.13
C ALA A 124 6.79 10.15 -4.13
N PRO A 125 7.06 9.94 -2.82
CA PRO A 125 6.00 10.03 -1.83
C PRO A 125 5.44 11.45 -1.74
N VAL A 126 4.16 11.56 -1.39
CA VAL A 126 3.43 12.84 -1.40
C VAL A 126 2.39 12.89 -0.29
N TYR A 127 2.28 14.04 0.37
CA TYR A 127 1.15 14.32 1.25
C TYR A 127 -0.08 14.66 0.40
N GLN A 128 -1.24 14.08 0.70
CA GLN A 128 -2.48 14.34 -0.02
C GLN A 128 -2.85 15.82 0.03
N SER A 129 -2.55 16.51 1.13
CA SER A 129 -2.66 17.98 1.26
C SER A 129 -1.95 18.75 0.13
N THR A 130 -0.83 18.25 -0.39
CA THR A 130 -0.13 18.89 -1.53
C THR A 130 -1.00 18.88 -2.80
N LEU A 131 -1.72 17.78 -3.05
CA LEU A 131 -2.64 17.67 -4.18
C LEU A 131 -3.92 18.48 -3.95
N HIS A 132 -4.43 18.51 -2.72
CA HIS A 132 -5.56 19.35 -2.33
C HIS A 132 -5.24 20.84 -2.50
N ASP A 133 -4.07 21.29 -2.07
CA ASP A 133 -3.63 22.68 -2.20
C ASP A 133 -3.40 23.07 -3.66
N TYR A 134 -2.86 22.15 -4.47
CA TYR A 134 -2.77 22.35 -5.92
C TYR A 134 -4.16 22.60 -6.54
N ALA A 135 -5.15 21.74 -6.24
CA ALA A 135 -6.51 21.89 -6.76
C ALA A 135 -7.22 23.14 -6.22
N LYS A 136 -7.01 23.48 -4.94
CA LYS A 136 -7.61 24.65 -4.29
C LYS A 136 -7.09 25.97 -4.86
N ASN A 137 -5.83 26.03 -5.26
CA ASN A 137 -5.20 27.21 -5.82
C ASN A 137 -5.33 27.32 -7.35
N ALA A 138 -6.03 26.37 -7.99
CA ALA A 138 -6.29 26.45 -9.42
C ALA A 138 -7.13 27.70 -9.75
N PRO A 139 -6.83 28.41 -10.86
CA PRO A 139 -7.54 29.64 -11.23
C PRO A 139 -8.92 29.39 -11.84
N PHE A 140 -9.37 28.14 -11.88
CA PHE A 140 -10.62 27.70 -12.49
C PHE A 140 -11.39 26.79 -11.54
N ASP A 141 -12.71 26.95 -11.53
CA ASP A 141 -13.62 26.08 -10.79
C ASP A 141 -14.28 25.09 -11.75
N ILE A 142 -13.67 23.91 -11.89
CA ILE A 142 -14.13 22.81 -12.73
C ILE A 142 -14.48 21.60 -11.88
N ASP A 143 -15.09 20.58 -12.49
CA ASP A 143 -15.53 19.39 -11.77
C ASP A 143 -14.40 18.75 -10.96
N MET A 144 -13.20 18.61 -11.54
CA MET A 144 -12.02 18.09 -10.82
C MET A 144 -11.67 18.91 -9.56
N THR A 145 -11.63 20.25 -9.63
CA THR A 145 -11.26 21.08 -8.47
C THR A 145 -12.33 21.04 -7.38
N ARG A 146 -13.61 20.97 -7.76
CA ARG A 146 -14.73 20.78 -6.81
C ARG A 146 -14.68 19.42 -6.15
N MET A 147 -14.37 18.36 -6.91
CA MET A 147 -14.30 17.00 -6.39
C MET A 147 -13.09 16.80 -5.47
N MET A 148 -11.93 17.39 -5.76
CA MET A 148 -10.80 17.38 -4.82
C MET A 148 -11.13 18.07 -3.49
N LYS A 149 -11.94 19.14 -3.54
CA LYS A 149 -12.46 19.76 -2.31
C LYS A 149 -13.42 18.82 -1.57
N ALA A 150 -14.33 18.15 -2.29
CA ALA A 150 -15.25 17.18 -1.70
C ALA A 150 -14.50 16.01 -1.01
N ILE A 151 -13.46 15.47 -1.65
CA ILE A 151 -12.58 14.44 -1.07
C ILE A 151 -11.93 14.94 0.22
N CYS A 152 -11.38 16.15 0.20
CA CYS A 152 -10.77 16.75 1.39
C CYS A 152 -11.76 16.92 2.55
N GLU A 153 -13.00 17.33 2.27
CA GLU A 153 -14.03 17.48 3.30
C GLU A 153 -14.58 16.15 3.79
N LEU A 154 -14.74 15.15 2.92
CA LEU A 154 -15.12 13.78 3.30
C LEU A 154 -14.07 13.18 4.25
N ASN A 155 -12.78 13.29 3.90
CA ASN A 155 -11.71 12.80 4.77
C ASN A 155 -11.79 13.42 6.18
N LYS A 156 -11.98 14.75 6.25
CA LYS A 156 -12.12 15.46 7.54
C LYS A 156 -13.37 15.07 8.31
N SER A 157 -14.51 14.81 7.65
CA SER A 157 -15.74 14.43 8.34
C SER A 157 -15.62 13.07 9.04
N HIS A 158 -14.69 12.21 8.59
CA HIS A 158 -14.34 10.95 9.25
C HIS A 158 -13.09 11.04 10.16
N GLY A 159 -12.54 12.24 10.39
CA GLY A 159 -11.41 12.46 11.30
C GLY A 159 -10.02 12.34 10.69
N TYR A 160 -9.92 12.18 9.36
CA TYR A 160 -8.66 12.13 8.64
C TYR A 160 -8.20 13.53 8.23
N HIS A 161 -7.03 13.94 8.72
CA HIS A 161 -6.52 15.29 8.45
C HIS A 161 -5.54 15.34 7.27
N ASP A 162 -4.76 14.28 7.08
CA ASP A 162 -3.89 14.14 5.91
C ASP A 162 -3.54 12.67 5.67
N PHE A 163 -3.05 12.38 4.47
CA PHE A 163 -2.54 11.07 4.08
C PHE A 163 -1.13 11.23 3.53
N TYR A 164 -0.20 10.42 4.01
CA TYR A 164 1.13 10.30 3.43
C TYR A 164 1.16 9.09 2.49
N ASN A 165 1.18 9.38 1.20
CA ASN A 165 1.16 8.36 0.14
C ASN A 165 2.59 7.96 -0.21
N THR A 166 2.91 6.68 -0.09
CA THR A 166 4.14 6.09 -0.61
C THR A 166 3.82 5.21 -1.81
N LEU A 167 4.64 5.31 -2.86
CA LEU A 167 4.33 4.76 -4.17
C LEU A 167 5.51 3.91 -4.66
N ALA A 168 5.21 2.80 -5.30
CA ALA A 168 6.22 1.89 -5.83
C ALA A 168 5.80 1.33 -7.19
N LYS A 169 6.79 1.06 -8.07
CA LYS A 169 6.51 0.41 -9.35
C LYS A 169 6.04 -1.02 -9.14
N ALA A 170 4.88 -1.38 -9.70
CA ALA A 170 4.47 -2.76 -9.76
C ALA A 170 5.45 -3.55 -10.64
N LYS A 171 5.97 -4.68 -10.16
CA LYS A 171 6.83 -5.58 -10.97
C LYS A 171 6.03 -6.57 -11.82
N SER A 172 4.71 -6.66 -11.61
CA SER A 172 3.82 -7.63 -12.22
C SER A 172 2.55 -6.96 -12.75
N GLY A 173 2.57 -6.47 -13.99
CA GLY A 173 1.45 -5.80 -14.65
C GLY A 173 1.73 -4.33 -15.00
N THR A 174 0.70 -3.60 -15.43
CA THR A 174 0.74 -2.16 -15.66
C THR A 174 0.40 -1.39 -14.38
N GLY A 175 0.89 -0.15 -14.26
CA GLY A 175 0.59 0.74 -13.13
C GLY A 175 1.58 0.73 -11.96
N ASN A 176 1.41 1.66 -11.04
CA ASN A 176 2.13 1.70 -9.76
C ASN A 176 1.23 1.18 -8.63
N VAL A 177 1.87 0.86 -7.52
CA VAL A 177 1.21 0.45 -6.28
C VAL A 177 1.34 1.60 -5.29
N GLY A 178 0.25 1.91 -4.58
CA GLY A 178 0.23 2.93 -3.56
C GLY A 178 -0.09 2.35 -2.18
N TYR A 179 0.62 2.85 -1.18
CA TYR A 179 0.32 2.68 0.23
C TYR A 179 0.01 4.06 0.79
N GLN A 180 -1.19 4.25 1.33
CA GLN A 180 -1.56 5.50 2.00
C GLN A 180 -1.49 5.26 3.50
N ASN A 181 -0.69 6.08 4.19
CA ASN A 181 -0.63 6.07 5.65
C ASN A 181 -1.37 7.29 6.16
N CYS A 182 -2.37 7.07 7.01
CA CYS A 182 -3.32 8.10 7.42
C CYS A 182 -2.83 8.78 8.69
N LEU A 183 -2.83 10.12 8.68
CA LEU A 183 -2.61 10.93 9.86
C LEU A 183 -3.98 11.27 10.47
N TRP A 184 -4.32 10.55 11.53
CA TRP A 184 -5.39 10.92 12.44
C TRP A 184 -4.82 11.83 13.53
N SER A 185 -5.48 12.98 13.74
CA SER A 185 -5.20 13.79 14.92
C SER A 185 -6.23 13.48 15.97
N LYS A 186 -5.83 12.84 17.08
CA LYS A 186 -6.63 12.82 18.29
C LYS A 186 -6.55 14.22 18.93
N VAL A 187 -7.06 15.27 18.27
CA VAL A 187 -7.35 16.52 19.00
C VAL A 187 -8.59 16.26 19.85
N GLY A 188 -8.38 15.66 21.03
CA GLY A 188 -9.50 15.37 21.92
C GLY A 188 -9.22 14.60 23.20
N SER A 189 -7.99 14.19 23.52
CA SER A 189 -7.70 13.64 24.86
C SER A 189 -6.21 13.73 25.23
N LEU A 190 -5.92 14.57 26.25
CA LEU A 190 -4.65 14.80 26.97
C LEU A 190 -3.59 15.58 26.17
N LEU A 191 -2.96 16.66 26.65
CA LEU A 191 -2.66 17.08 28.02
C LEU A 191 -2.81 18.61 28.20
N VAL A 192 -3.57 19.00 29.23
CA VAL A 192 -3.07 19.93 30.24
C VAL A 192 -2.18 19.09 31.15
N ALA A 193 -0.89 19.38 31.18
CA ALA A 193 0.01 19.16 32.30
C ALA A 193 0.99 20.33 32.34
#